data_AF-A0AAN5DH27-F1
#
_entry.id   AF-A0AAN5DH27-F1
#
_cell.length_a   1.000
_cell.length_b   1.000
_cell.length_c   1.000
_cell.angle_alpha   90.00
_cell.angle_beta   90.00
_cell.angle_gamma   90.00
#
_symmetry.space_group_name_H-M   'P 1'
#
loop_
_entity.id
_entity.type
_entity.pdbx_description
1 polymer ?
#
loop_
_entity_poly.entity_id
_entity_poly.type
_entity_poly.pdbx_seq_one_letter_code
_entity_poly.pdbx_strand_id
1 'polypeptide(L)'
;LIAAMYALGAFHVAAYSFWFPSAYLLAWTDVPEIFFGLSYTSITTINSVVSLCGIAIGLPAILWLAQGWRYGTGPFAGKKGCTRAFPIVVCASAVSNLALFVSRMLIMDKSYVGFLVNTFFDGFGQAAGMSLNQQMALMAVPSGSRAAAVALSGLTSGLISAPASQIVGMISDAIRGDSTLPYDRFHAYQLV
;
A
#
# COMPACT_ATOMS: atom_id res chain seq x y z
N LEU A 1 3.59 22.43 -1.97
CA LEU A 1 2.38 21.59 -2.10
C LEU A 1 2.71 20.13 -2.43
N ILE A 2 3.37 19.83 -3.55
CA ILE A 2 3.72 18.45 -3.97
C ILE A 2 4.55 17.71 -2.90
N ALA A 3 5.60 18.34 -2.37
CA ALA A 3 6.42 17.76 -1.30
C ALA A 3 5.61 17.44 -0.02
N ALA A 4 4.64 18.29 0.34
CA ALA A 4 3.77 18.06 1.50
C ALA A 4 2.80 16.88 1.26
N MET A 5 2.26 16.72 0.05
CA MET A 5 1.44 15.56 -0.30
C MET A 5 2.23 14.25 -0.25
N TYR A 6 3.48 14.26 -0.74
CA TYR A 6 4.36 13.10 -0.64
C TYR A 6 4.74 12.79 0.82
N ALA A 7 5.02 13.81 1.63
CA ALA A 7 5.31 13.65 3.06
C ALA A 7 4.10 13.08 3.81
N LEU A 8 2.89 13.59 3.56
CA LEU A 8 1.65 13.09 4.18
C LEU A 8 1.36 11.64 3.75
N GLY A 9 1.51 11.34 2.47
CA GLY A 9 1.34 9.98 1.95
C GLY A 9 2.34 9.00 2.55
N ALA A 10 3.61 9.39 2.65
CA ALA A 10 4.62 8.55 3.28
C ALA A 10 4.42 8.39 4.78
N PHE A 11 3.98 9.45 5.49
CA PHE A 11 3.59 9.37 6.88
C PHE A 11 2.43 8.39 7.09
N HIS A 12 1.38 8.49 6.26
CA HIS A 12 0.25 7.56 6.30
C HIS A 12 0.66 6.10 6.06
N VAL A 13 1.49 5.85 5.04
CA VAL A 13 1.99 4.49 4.74
C VAL A 13 2.86 3.95 5.88
N ALA A 14 3.72 4.79 6.47
CA ALA A 14 4.56 4.40 7.61
C ALA A 14 3.73 4.15 8.87
N ALA A 15 2.78 5.04 9.18
CA ALA A 15 1.82 4.93 10.26
C ALA A 15 1.06 3.60 10.20
N TYR A 16 0.52 3.30 9.02
CA TYR A 16 -0.14 2.04 8.77
C TYR A 16 0.80 0.86 8.95
N SER A 17 1.95 0.84 8.26
CA SER A 17 2.87 -0.30 8.33
C SER A 17 3.35 -0.59 9.76
N PHE A 18 3.42 0.45 10.61
CA PHE A 18 3.77 0.33 12.01
C PHE A 18 2.64 -0.27 12.87
N TRP A 19 1.42 0.28 12.78
CA TRP A 19 0.31 -0.18 13.63
C TRP A 19 -0.40 -1.42 13.10
N PHE A 20 -0.27 -1.72 11.83
CA PHE A 20 -1.03 -2.80 11.21
C PHE A 20 -0.71 -4.20 11.76
N PRO A 21 0.57 -4.59 12.01
CA PRO A 21 0.88 -5.84 12.72
C PRO A 21 0.23 -5.90 14.10
N SER A 22 0.12 -4.75 14.78
CA SER A 22 -0.53 -4.64 16.10
C SER A 22 -2.04 -4.88 15.99
N ALA A 23 -2.70 -4.27 15.01
CA ALA A 23 -4.12 -4.48 14.74
C ALA A 23 -4.44 -5.94 14.37
N TYR A 24 -3.57 -6.59 13.60
CA TYR A 24 -3.68 -8.02 13.31
C TYR A 24 -3.51 -8.90 14.54
N LEU A 25 -2.53 -8.60 15.37
CA LEU A 25 -2.28 -9.37 16.57
C LEU A 25 -3.49 -9.29 17.50
N LEU A 26 -4.07 -8.10 17.66
CA LEU A 26 -5.28 -7.88 18.44
C LEU A 26 -6.48 -8.66 17.86
N ALA A 27 -6.73 -8.56 16.56
CA ALA A 27 -7.82 -9.32 15.93
C ALA A 27 -7.63 -10.84 16.10
N TRP A 28 -6.38 -11.32 16.01
CA TRP A 28 -6.05 -12.72 16.20
C TRP A 28 -6.22 -13.19 17.65
N THR A 29 -5.89 -12.34 18.65
CA THR A 29 -6.10 -12.68 20.07
C THR A 29 -7.56 -12.65 20.47
N ASP A 30 -8.33 -11.69 19.95
CA ASP A 30 -9.69 -11.42 20.41
C ASP A 30 -10.70 -12.35 19.72
N VAL A 31 -10.47 -12.70 18.45
CA VAL A 31 -11.40 -13.51 17.66
C VAL A 31 -10.66 -14.59 16.83
N PRO A 32 -9.99 -15.56 17.50
CA PRO A 32 -9.15 -16.56 16.81
C PRO A 32 -9.94 -17.49 15.87
N GLU A 33 -11.25 -17.65 16.09
CA GLU A 33 -12.14 -18.49 15.29
C GLU A 33 -12.19 -18.05 13.82
N ILE A 34 -12.08 -16.74 13.56
CA ILE A 34 -12.12 -16.16 12.21
C ILE A 34 -10.91 -16.58 11.39
N PHE A 35 -9.79 -16.86 12.05
CA PHE A 35 -8.54 -17.27 11.43
C PHE A 35 -8.41 -18.79 11.31
N PHE A 36 -9.50 -19.55 11.52
CA PHE A 36 -9.53 -21.01 11.39
C PHE A 36 -8.47 -21.73 12.24
N GLY A 37 -8.10 -21.17 13.39
CA GLY A 37 -7.07 -21.73 14.28
C GLY A 37 -5.64 -21.66 13.71
N LEU A 38 -5.40 -20.87 12.67
CA LEU A 38 -4.06 -20.69 12.11
C LEU A 38 -3.14 -19.94 13.08
N SER A 39 -1.85 -20.30 13.07
CA SER A 39 -0.83 -19.56 13.80
C SER A 39 -0.63 -18.15 13.22
N TYR A 40 -0.21 -17.19 14.05
CA TYR A 40 0.12 -15.83 13.60
C TYR A 40 1.15 -15.83 12.44
N THR A 41 2.15 -16.71 12.50
CA THR A 41 3.15 -16.87 11.42
C THR A 41 2.52 -17.38 10.13
N SER A 42 1.59 -18.34 10.20
CA SER A 42 0.87 -18.83 9.03
C SER A 42 0.02 -17.72 8.39
N ILE A 43 -0.71 -16.95 9.20
CA ILE A 43 -1.55 -15.84 8.75
C ILE A 43 -0.73 -14.78 8.02
N THR A 44 0.35 -14.31 8.64
CA THR A 44 1.25 -13.30 8.04
C THR A 44 1.91 -13.80 6.75
N THR A 45 2.29 -15.07 6.70
CA THR A 45 2.84 -15.70 5.50
C THR A 45 1.80 -15.74 4.37
N ILE A 46 0.58 -16.21 4.65
CA ILE A 46 -0.51 -16.28 3.66
C ILE A 46 -0.85 -14.88 3.15
N ASN A 47 -0.97 -13.89 4.03
CA ASN A 47 -1.25 -12.51 3.64
C ASN A 47 -0.16 -11.96 2.70
N SER A 48 1.11 -12.25 2.99
CA SER A 48 2.25 -11.83 2.17
C SER A 48 2.23 -12.51 0.80
N VAL A 49 1.97 -13.82 0.75
CA VAL A 49 1.85 -14.57 -0.50
C VAL A 49 0.70 -14.04 -1.36
N VAL A 50 -0.48 -13.83 -0.77
CA VAL A 50 -1.66 -13.32 -1.48
C VAL A 50 -1.42 -11.91 -2.02
N SER A 51 -0.78 -11.03 -1.23
CA SER A 51 -0.38 -9.70 -1.69
C SER A 51 0.62 -9.78 -2.86
N LEU A 52 1.64 -10.64 -2.75
CA LEU A 52 2.62 -10.86 -3.82
C LEU A 52 1.97 -11.41 -5.10
N CYS A 53 1.00 -12.32 -4.99
CA CYS A 53 0.21 -12.78 -6.13
C CYS A 53 -0.57 -11.63 -6.78
N GLY A 54 -1.20 -10.78 -5.96
CA GLY A 54 -1.87 -9.56 -6.42
C GLY A 54 -0.93 -8.65 -7.21
N ILE A 55 0.26 -8.38 -6.68
CA ILE A 55 1.29 -7.57 -7.35
C ILE A 55 1.74 -8.24 -8.65
N ALA A 56 2.09 -9.52 -8.61
CA ALA A 56 2.63 -10.26 -9.75
C ALA A 56 1.64 -10.31 -10.93
N ILE A 57 0.34 -10.45 -10.66
CA ILE A 57 -0.72 -10.41 -11.66
C ILE A 57 -1.04 -8.98 -12.08
N GLY A 58 -1.06 -8.04 -11.13
CA GLY A 58 -1.36 -6.63 -11.36
C GLY A 58 -0.34 -5.92 -12.25
N LEU A 59 0.95 -6.25 -12.12
CA LEU A 59 2.03 -5.63 -12.90
C LEU A 59 1.78 -5.70 -14.42
N PRO A 60 1.67 -6.89 -15.05
CA PRO A 60 1.43 -6.97 -16.49
C PRO A 60 0.04 -6.42 -16.88
N ALA A 61 -0.99 -6.67 -16.07
CA ALA A 61 -2.36 -6.26 -16.39
C ALA A 61 -2.53 -4.73 -16.43
N ILE A 62 -2.01 -4.04 -15.41
CA ILE A 62 -2.10 -2.58 -15.30
C ILE A 62 -1.21 -1.90 -16.33
N LEU A 63 -0.02 -2.45 -16.60
CA LEU A 63 0.83 -1.95 -17.68
C LEU A 63 0.16 -2.07 -19.04
N TRP A 64 -0.45 -3.24 -19.34
CA TRP A 64 -1.18 -3.45 -20.57
C TRP A 64 -2.36 -2.47 -20.71
N LEU A 65 -3.15 -2.29 -19.65
CA LEU A 65 -4.26 -1.35 -19.62
C LEU A 65 -3.78 0.09 -19.89
N ALA A 66 -2.76 0.53 -19.16
CA ALA A 66 -2.23 1.89 -19.26
C ALA A 66 -1.60 2.18 -20.62
N GLN A 67 -0.87 1.21 -21.19
CA GLN A 67 -0.31 1.31 -22.54
C GLN A 67 -1.41 1.29 -23.61
N GLY A 68 -2.41 0.42 -23.46
CA GLY A 68 -3.56 0.38 -24.35
C GLY A 68 -4.29 1.72 -24.41
N TRP A 69 -4.48 2.39 -23.27
CA TRP A 69 -5.06 3.72 -23.20
C TRP A 69 -4.18 4.81 -23.82
N ARG A 70 -2.86 4.69 -23.66
CA ARG A 70 -1.92 5.63 -24.25
C ARG A 70 -1.93 5.59 -25.78
N TYR A 71 -1.95 4.38 -26.35
CA TYR A 71 -1.85 4.19 -27.81
C TYR A 71 -3.22 4.04 -28.51
N GLY A 72 -4.33 4.05 -27.78
CA GLY A 72 -5.66 3.91 -28.37
C GLY A 72 -6.04 2.47 -28.75
N THR A 73 -5.27 1.47 -28.29
CA THR A 73 -5.48 0.04 -28.60
C THR A 73 -6.20 -0.70 -27.47
N GLY A 74 -6.36 -0.07 -26.31
CA GLY A 74 -6.96 -0.67 -25.12
C GLY A 74 -8.48 -0.49 -25.01
N PRO A 75 -9.12 -1.21 -24.09
CA PRO A 75 -10.55 -1.05 -23.81
C PRO A 75 -10.83 0.38 -23.34
N PHE A 76 -11.89 1.03 -23.84
CA PHE A 76 -12.26 2.41 -23.49
C PHE A 76 -11.26 3.52 -23.87
N ALA A 77 -10.20 3.22 -24.62
CA ALA A 77 -9.15 4.19 -24.94
C ALA A 77 -9.58 5.31 -25.92
N GLY A 78 -10.75 5.19 -26.56
CA GLY A 78 -11.17 6.06 -27.64
C GLY A 78 -10.27 5.94 -28.89
N LYS A 79 -10.69 6.49 -30.03
CA LYS A 79 -9.90 6.42 -31.28
C LYS A 79 -8.65 7.31 -31.27
N LYS A 80 -8.52 8.23 -30.31
CA LYS A 80 -7.38 9.13 -30.17
C LYS A 80 -6.66 8.77 -28.87
N GLY A 81 -5.39 8.35 -28.97
CA GLY A 81 -4.58 7.97 -27.82
C GLY A 81 -4.50 9.08 -26.76
N CYS A 82 -4.42 8.70 -25.49
CA CYS A 82 -4.37 9.63 -24.36
C CYS A 82 -2.95 9.73 -23.78
N THR A 83 -2.28 10.88 -23.99
CA THR A 83 -0.93 11.12 -23.44
C THR A 83 -0.89 11.11 -21.91
N ARG A 84 -2.04 11.36 -21.26
CA ARG A 84 -2.22 11.35 -19.80
C ARG A 84 -2.71 10.02 -19.24
N ALA A 85 -2.70 8.94 -20.03
CA ALA A 85 -3.18 7.63 -19.59
C ALA A 85 -2.50 7.13 -18.30
N PHE A 86 -1.16 7.22 -18.22
CA PHE A 86 -0.40 6.72 -17.06
C PHE A 86 -0.76 7.44 -15.75
N PRO A 87 -0.73 8.78 -15.64
CA PRO A 87 -1.10 9.44 -14.40
C PRO A 87 -2.58 9.21 -14.04
N ILE A 88 -3.49 9.10 -15.02
CA ILE A 88 -4.90 8.78 -14.75
C ILE A 88 -5.03 7.40 -14.09
N VAL A 89 -4.36 6.38 -14.62
CA VAL A 89 -4.40 5.02 -14.07
C VAL A 89 -3.78 4.98 -12.67
N VAL A 90 -2.68 5.70 -12.43
CA VAL A 90 -2.08 5.82 -11.08
C VAL A 90 -3.04 6.47 -10.10
N CYS A 91 -3.69 7.59 -10.48
CA CYS A 91 -4.67 8.25 -9.62
C CYS A 91 -5.88 7.35 -9.32
N ALA A 92 -6.41 6.66 -10.34
CA ALA A 92 -7.51 5.72 -10.15
C ALA A 92 -7.13 4.57 -9.21
N SER A 93 -5.91 4.04 -9.34
CA SER A 93 -5.40 3.01 -8.42
C SER A 93 -5.25 3.53 -6.99
N ALA A 94 -4.73 4.75 -6.81
CA ALA A 94 -4.59 5.35 -5.49
C ALA A 94 -5.93 5.52 -4.76
N VAL A 95 -6.97 5.98 -5.47
CA VAL A 95 -8.33 6.10 -4.91
C VAL A 95 -8.91 4.71 -4.60
N SER A 96 -8.70 3.74 -5.49
CA SER A 96 -9.16 2.36 -5.27
C SER A 96 -8.48 1.72 -4.05
N ASN A 97 -7.17 1.93 -3.89
CA ASN A 97 -6.41 1.45 -2.74
C ASN A 97 -6.90 2.08 -1.43
N LEU A 98 -7.28 3.36 -1.43
CA LEU A 98 -7.88 3.98 -0.24
C LEU A 98 -9.21 3.31 0.14
N ALA A 99 -10.06 2.99 -0.84
CA ALA A 99 -11.32 2.29 -0.58
C ALA A 99 -11.07 0.85 -0.07
N LEU A 100 -10.15 0.13 -0.71
CA LEU A 100 -9.74 -1.22 -0.29
C LEU A 100 -9.13 -1.18 1.12
N PHE A 101 -8.40 -0.14 1.47
CA PHE A 101 -7.85 0.05 2.81
C PHE A 101 -8.95 0.14 3.88
N VAL A 102 -9.95 1.01 3.67
CA VAL A 102 -11.07 1.15 4.61
C VAL A 102 -11.83 -0.17 4.72
N SER A 103 -12.10 -0.81 3.58
CA SER A 103 -12.71 -2.14 3.52
C SER A 103 -11.91 -3.18 4.32
N ARG A 104 -10.57 -3.12 4.26
CA ARG A 104 -9.67 -4.05 4.96
C ARG A 104 -9.88 -3.98 6.47
N MET A 105 -9.95 -2.78 7.02
CA MET A 105 -10.16 -2.56 8.45
C MET A 105 -11.54 -3.04 8.89
N LEU A 106 -12.58 -2.85 8.07
CA LEU A 106 -13.97 -3.20 8.39
C LEU A 106 -14.31 -4.69 8.28
N ILE A 107 -13.46 -5.49 7.62
CA ILE A 107 -13.68 -6.93 7.37
C ILE A 107 -12.77 -7.81 8.23
N MET A 108 -11.69 -7.24 8.80
CA MET A 108 -10.67 -7.99 9.56
C MET A 108 -11.25 -8.80 10.72
N ASP A 109 -12.29 -8.30 11.37
CA ASP A 109 -13.01 -8.89 12.51
C ASP A 109 -14.25 -9.71 12.10
N LYS A 110 -14.50 -9.90 10.79
CA LYS A 110 -15.70 -10.59 10.27
C LYS A 110 -15.39 -11.81 9.42
N SER A 111 -14.39 -11.70 8.54
CA SER A 111 -14.08 -12.79 7.60
C SER A 111 -12.64 -12.73 7.15
N TYR A 112 -11.85 -13.74 7.53
CA TYR A 112 -10.48 -13.86 7.06
C TYR A 112 -10.40 -14.08 5.55
N VAL A 113 -11.35 -14.79 4.95
CA VAL A 113 -11.40 -14.99 3.49
C VAL A 113 -11.67 -13.66 2.77
N GLY A 114 -12.66 -12.88 3.23
CA GLY A 114 -12.94 -11.54 2.67
C GLY A 114 -11.73 -10.62 2.80
N PHE A 115 -11.05 -10.70 3.93
CA PHE A 115 -9.80 -9.99 4.19
C PHE A 115 -8.67 -10.38 3.21
N LEU A 116 -8.51 -11.68 2.90
CA LEU A 116 -7.52 -12.17 1.93
C LEU A 116 -7.83 -11.67 0.52
N VAL A 117 -9.09 -11.73 0.09
CA VAL A 117 -9.53 -11.19 -1.21
C VAL A 117 -9.19 -9.70 -1.31
N ASN A 118 -9.46 -8.95 -0.24
CA ASN A 118 -9.14 -7.53 -0.21
C ASN A 118 -7.63 -7.26 -0.23
N THR A 119 -6.83 -8.10 0.44
CA THR A 119 -5.36 -8.05 0.42
C THR A 119 -4.80 -8.33 -0.99
N PHE A 120 -5.43 -9.23 -1.74
CA PHE A 120 -5.08 -9.48 -3.13
C PHE A 120 -5.28 -8.23 -3.99
N PHE A 121 -6.46 -7.58 -3.89
CA PHE A 121 -6.76 -6.38 -4.65
C PHE A 121 -5.91 -5.17 -4.26
N ASP A 122 -5.55 -5.04 -2.98
CA ASP A 122 -4.59 -4.04 -2.52
C ASP A 122 -3.22 -4.24 -3.20
N GLY A 123 -2.70 -5.48 -3.19
CA GLY A 123 -1.48 -5.83 -3.91
C GLY A 123 -1.58 -5.55 -5.41
N PHE A 124 -2.72 -5.89 -6.03
CA PHE A 124 -3.00 -5.58 -7.43
C PHE A 124 -2.93 -4.07 -7.71
N GLY A 125 -3.60 -3.24 -6.90
CA GLY A 125 -3.58 -1.78 -7.08
C GLY A 125 -2.20 -1.16 -6.83
N GLN A 126 -1.44 -1.67 -5.86
CA GLN A 126 -0.05 -1.25 -5.63
C GLN A 126 0.86 -1.45 -6.85
N ALA A 127 0.59 -2.47 -7.67
CA ALA A 127 1.34 -2.69 -8.91
C ALA A 127 1.27 -1.50 -9.89
N ALA A 128 0.19 -0.71 -9.87
CA ALA A 128 0.09 0.54 -10.65
C ALA A 128 1.18 1.54 -10.24
N GLY A 129 1.33 1.76 -8.93
CA GLY A 129 2.32 2.69 -8.39
C GLY A 129 3.74 2.22 -8.70
N MET A 130 4.04 0.93 -8.51
CA MET A 130 5.37 0.39 -8.74
C MET A 130 5.79 0.48 -10.22
N SER A 131 4.90 0.11 -11.14
CA SER A 131 5.23 0.03 -12.57
C SER A 131 5.12 1.36 -13.29
N LEU A 132 4.04 2.12 -13.07
CA LEU A 132 3.76 3.34 -13.84
C LEU A 132 4.58 4.53 -13.34
N ASN A 133 4.84 4.67 -12.03
CA ASN A 133 5.70 5.76 -11.54
C ASN A 133 7.11 5.64 -12.14
N GLN A 134 7.64 4.43 -12.20
CA GLN A 134 8.94 4.16 -12.80
C GLN A 134 8.93 4.47 -14.31
N GLN A 135 7.89 4.04 -15.04
CA GLN A 135 7.78 4.37 -16.46
C GLN A 135 7.66 5.88 -16.70
N MET A 136 6.88 6.60 -15.88
CA MET A 136 6.76 8.05 -15.96
C MET A 136 8.11 8.74 -15.75
N ALA A 137 8.89 8.30 -14.77
CA ALA A 137 10.24 8.81 -14.54
C ALA A 137 11.18 8.55 -15.74
N LEU A 138 11.19 7.32 -16.27
CA LEU A 138 12.05 6.94 -17.40
C LEU A 138 11.69 7.65 -18.71
N MET A 139 10.45 8.11 -18.87
CA MET A 139 10.02 8.90 -20.01
C MET A 139 10.40 10.38 -19.90
N ALA A 140 10.47 10.93 -18.68
CA ALA A 140 10.89 12.31 -18.46
C ALA A 140 12.42 12.46 -18.50
N VAL A 141 13.15 11.39 -18.15
CA VAL A 141 14.61 11.43 -17.99
C VAL A 141 15.33 10.97 -19.28
N PRO A 142 16.34 11.72 -19.76
CA PRO A 142 17.19 11.32 -20.89
C PRO A 142 17.84 9.95 -20.66
N SER A 143 18.03 9.18 -21.73
CA SER A 143 18.53 7.79 -21.67
C SER A 143 19.83 7.63 -20.87
N GLY A 144 20.76 8.58 -20.99
CA GLY A 144 22.06 8.55 -20.28
C GLY A 144 21.97 8.78 -18.76
N SER A 145 20.85 9.31 -18.25
CA SER A 145 20.68 9.65 -16.82
C SER A 145 19.61 8.80 -16.13
N ARG A 146 19.02 7.82 -16.82
CA ARG A 146 17.92 6.99 -16.28
C ARG A 146 18.33 6.22 -15.02
N ALA A 147 19.52 5.61 -15.01
CA ALA A 147 20.02 4.87 -13.85
C ALA A 147 20.16 5.79 -12.61
N ALA A 148 20.71 7.00 -12.80
CA ALA A 148 20.85 7.99 -11.75
C ALA A 148 19.48 8.48 -11.22
N ALA A 149 18.52 8.71 -12.11
CA ALA A 149 17.18 9.12 -11.71
C ALA A 149 16.44 8.04 -10.90
N VAL A 150 16.58 6.77 -11.30
CA VAL A 150 16.02 5.64 -10.54
C VAL A 150 16.68 5.54 -9.17
N ALA A 151 18.02 5.63 -9.09
CA ALA A 151 18.74 5.62 -7.82
C ALA A 151 18.30 6.78 -6.90
N LEU A 152 18.17 7.99 -7.46
CA LEU A 152 17.71 9.17 -6.72
C LEU A 152 16.26 9.01 -6.24
N SER A 153 15.38 8.40 -7.03
CA SER A 153 14.01 8.13 -6.62
C SER A 153 13.94 7.15 -5.45
N GLY A 154 14.77 6.11 -5.47
CA GLY A 154 14.90 5.15 -4.36
C GLY A 154 15.47 5.80 -3.10
N LEU A 155 16.52 6.60 -3.25
CA LEU A 155 17.11 7.37 -2.14
C LEU A 155 16.07 8.31 -1.51
N THR A 156 15.32 9.04 -2.34
CA THR A 156 14.27 9.96 -1.88
C THR A 156 13.18 9.21 -1.13
N SER A 157 12.72 8.07 -1.65
CA SER A 157 11.74 7.23 -0.97
C SER A 157 12.25 6.74 0.39
N GLY A 158 13.50 6.28 0.46
CA GLY A 158 14.12 5.81 1.70
C GLY A 158 14.32 6.91 2.74
N LEU A 159 14.75 8.10 2.31
CA LEU A 159 14.92 9.28 3.16
C LEU A 159 13.60 9.77 3.75
N ILE A 160 12.48 9.59 3.06
CA ILE A 160 11.17 9.97 3.58
C ILE A 160 10.62 8.88 4.52
N SER A 161 10.78 7.60 4.19
CA SER A 161 10.19 6.50 4.97
C SER A 161 10.85 6.32 6.34
N ALA A 162 12.17 6.51 6.44
CA ALA A 162 12.92 6.33 7.68
C ALA A 162 12.43 7.26 8.82
N PRO A 163 12.44 8.60 8.67
CA PRO A 163 11.96 9.50 9.72
C PRO A 163 10.45 9.36 9.95
N ALA A 164 9.66 9.05 8.92
CA ALA A 164 8.22 8.82 9.08
C ALA A 164 7.94 7.67 10.07
N SER A 165 8.66 6.55 9.95
CA SER A 165 8.54 5.43 10.87
C SER A 165 8.94 5.79 12.31
N GLN A 166 9.97 6.62 12.48
CA GLN A 166 10.43 7.08 13.81
C GLN A 166 9.41 8.02 14.45
N ILE A 167 8.86 8.98 13.69
CA ILE A 167 7.84 9.91 14.19
C ILE A 167 6.59 9.14 14.62
N VAL A 168 6.16 8.16 13.82
CA VAL A 168 5.03 7.29 14.18
C VAL A 168 5.31 6.52 15.47
N GLY A 169 6.52 5.96 15.62
CA GLY A 169 6.95 5.31 16.85
C GLY A 169 6.87 6.25 18.05
N MET A 170 7.44 7.46 17.94
CA MET A 170 7.40 8.47 19.00
C MET A 170 5.98 8.90 19.36
N ILE A 171 5.09 9.09 18.39
CA ILE A 171 3.67 9.39 18.63
C ILE A 171 3.01 8.22 19.36
N SER A 172 3.29 6.99 18.93
CA SER A 172 2.76 5.79 19.57
C SER A 172 3.23 5.66 21.02
N ASP A 173 4.51 5.94 21.30
CA ASP A 173 5.07 5.86 22.65
C ASP A 173 4.53 6.98 23.54
N ALA A 174 4.39 8.20 23.00
CA ALA A 174 3.77 9.33 23.71
C ALA A 174 2.31 9.05 24.09
N ILE A 175 1.52 8.42 23.21
CA ILE A 175 0.13 8.03 23.50
C ILE A 175 0.07 6.93 24.56
N ARG A 176 1.02 5.99 24.55
CA ARG A 176 1.10 4.89 25.52
C ARG A 176 1.63 5.29 26.90
N GLY A 177 2.21 6.50 27.02
CA GLY A 177 2.79 6.99 28.27
C GLY A 177 3.89 6.06 28.82
N ASP A 178 4.73 5.51 27.94
CA ASP A 178 5.80 4.56 28.25
C ASP A 178 5.35 3.25 28.94
N SER A 179 4.04 2.93 28.93
CA SER A 179 3.56 1.68 29.52
C SER A 179 4.08 0.46 28.76
N THR A 180 4.70 -0.46 29.50
CA THR A 180 5.21 -1.75 28.98
C THR A 180 4.18 -2.87 29.06
N LEU A 181 3.02 -2.61 29.70
CA LEU A 181 1.97 -3.59 29.92
C LEU A 181 1.36 -4.04 28.58
N PRO A 182 1.13 -5.36 28.38
CA PRO A 182 0.59 -5.87 27.12
C PRO A 182 -0.75 -5.25 26.69
N TYR A 183 -1.60 -4.89 27.66
CA TYR A 183 -2.89 -4.26 27.43
C TYR A 183 -2.75 -2.80 26.94
N ASP A 184 -1.80 -2.04 27.49
CA ASP A 184 -1.58 -0.63 27.11
C ASP A 184 -0.93 -0.48 25.73
N ARG A 185 -0.40 -1.57 25.16
CA ARG A 185 0.15 -1.55 23.79
C ARG A 185 -0.92 -1.16 22.77
N PHE A 186 -2.20 -1.36 23.05
CA PHE A 186 -3.28 -1.08 22.08
C PHE A 186 -4.22 0.04 22.54
N HIS A 187 -3.87 0.78 23.59
CA HIS A 187 -4.72 1.81 24.18
C HIS A 187 -5.12 2.91 23.16
N ALA A 188 -4.24 3.21 22.19
CA ALA A 188 -4.50 4.13 21.08
C ALA A 188 -5.69 3.73 20.18
N TYR A 189 -6.04 2.43 20.16
CA TYR A 189 -7.16 1.89 19.38
C TYR A 189 -8.42 1.63 20.22
N GLN A 190 -8.34 1.74 21.55
CA GLN A 190 -9.42 1.43 22.48
C GLN A 190 -10.20 2.68 22.96
N LEU A 191 -9.85 3.88 22.48
CA LEU A 191 -10.56 5.14 22.78
C LEU A 191 -11.84 5.35 21.96
N VAL A 192 -12.57 4.27 21.66
CA VAL A 192 -13.94 4.31 21.10
C VAL A 192 -14.88 3.58 22.03
#